data_AF-A0A8H9HEC2-F1
#
_entry.id   AF-A0A8H9HEC2-F1
#
_cell.length_a   1.000
_cell.length_b   1.000
_cell.length_c   1.000
_cell.angle_alpha   90.00
_cell.angle_beta   90.00
_cell.angle_gamma   90.00
#
_symmetry.space_group_name_H-M   'P 1'
#
loop_
_entity.id
_entity.type
_entity.pdbx_description
1 polymer ?
#
loop_
_entity_poly.entity_id
_entity_poly.type
_entity_poly.pdbx_seq_one_letter_code
_entity_poly.pdbx_strand_id
1 'polypeptide(L)'
;MLHSANSGMIVERTVQVRGEFHSESRRFARELAEYINTRYQEVAGVFVYEETFGTKDLIHWLIHLKSMDHYETMVRMGSRDEDYRSLFGREWVPEEKGGGGWARMVLDGTLRETVLLPQFWGMYGTHVDGETERQSEVYRRQGAEVTLPPARHQTTQPDELLLHSGNAGILIHRTAEILYDFRSEARQFAREAAEAINDNLAGEATVLLYEEAFGPMDRIHWLIHMKSLSTYQRLLQLHVQNESVRDIFFRERAPEKGGVTWARMFTQGSYLDTALTPHHWGLYATGDQADETVVTGGEGEAS
;
A
#
# COMPACT_ATOMS: atom_id res chain seq x y z
N MET A 1 4.07 -1.34 15.25
CA MET A 1 4.04 -2.02 13.93
C MET A 1 4.15 -0.97 12.84
N LEU A 2 4.89 -1.24 11.77
CA LEU A 2 5.01 -0.31 10.64
C LEU A 2 3.79 -0.40 9.71
N HIS A 3 3.36 0.74 9.18
CA HIS A 3 2.23 0.90 8.27
C HIS A 3 2.48 2.12 7.36
N SER A 4 1.58 2.38 6.41
CA SER A 4 1.78 3.37 5.34
C SER A 4 2.17 4.75 5.89
N ALA A 5 1.50 5.24 6.94
CA ALA A 5 1.83 6.53 7.51
C ALA A 5 3.20 6.63 8.22
N ASN A 6 3.70 5.58 8.90
CA ASN A 6 4.90 5.69 9.74
C ASN A 6 6.16 5.03 9.15
N SER A 7 6.03 4.33 8.02
CA SER A 7 7.16 3.70 7.31
C SER A 7 7.94 4.71 6.46
N GLY A 8 9.23 4.44 6.28
CA GLY A 8 10.10 5.20 5.37
C GLY A 8 10.06 4.71 3.93
N MET A 9 9.53 3.51 3.68
CA MET A 9 9.23 2.97 2.35
C MET A 9 8.20 1.84 2.43
N ILE A 10 7.56 1.54 1.30
CA ILE A 10 6.68 0.39 1.12
C ILE A 10 7.21 -0.43 -0.06
N VAL A 11 7.37 -1.73 0.13
CA VAL A 11 7.48 -2.68 -0.99
C VAL A 11 6.11 -3.30 -1.19
N GLU A 12 5.46 -2.92 -2.28
CA GLU A 12 4.28 -3.63 -2.75
C GLU A 12 4.73 -4.84 -3.55
N ARG A 13 4.44 -6.03 -3.05
CA ARG A 13 4.65 -7.28 -3.77
C ARG A 13 3.31 -7.81 -4.25
N THR A 14 3.19 -8.05 -5.54
CA THR A 14 1.98 -8.64 -6.13
C THR A 14 2.26 -9.99 -6.75
N VAL A 15 1.28 -10.89 -6.72
CA VAL A 15 1.35 -12.18 -7.45
C VAL A 15 -0.04 -12.64 -7.85
N GLN A 16 -0.16 -13.11 -9.09
CA GLN A 16 -1.38 -13.76 -9.56
C GLN A 16 -1.34 -15.22 -9.13
N VAL A 17 -2.36 -15.66 -8.40
CA VAL A 17 -2.48 -17.05 -7.99
C VAL A 17 -3.42 -17.81 -8.91
N ARG A 18 -3.25 -19.13 -8.95
CA ARG A 18 -4.11 -20.02 -9.72
C ARG A 18 -5.43 -20.17 -8.98
N GLY A 19 -6.54 -19.94 -9.68
CA GLY A 19 -7.87 -19.98 -9.07
C GLY A 19 -8.20 -21.30 -8.35
N GLU A 20 -7.67 -22.44 -8.81
CA GLU A 20 -7.86 -23.75 -8.15
C GLU A 20 -7.22 -23.86 -6.75
N PHE A 21 -6.25 -22.99 -6.44
CA PHE A 21 -5.49 -22.96 -5.18
C PHE A 21 -5.72 -21.66 -4.40
N HIS A 22 -6.83 -20.95 -4.66
CA HIS A 22 -7.07 -19.63 -4.08
C HIS A 22 -7.11 -19.60 -2.54
N SER A 23 -7.60 -20.67 -1.90
CA SER A 23 -7.77 -20.76 -0.44
C SER A 23 -6.44 -21.02 0.24
N GLU A 24 -5.66 -21.93 -0.34
CA GLU A 24 -4.31 -22.28 0.07
C GLU A 24 -3.38 -21.08 -0.10
N SER A 25 -3.52 -20.34 -1.20
CA SER A 25 -2.77 -19.13 -1.51
C SER A 25 -3.04 -18.01 -0.51
N ARG A 26 -4.32 -17.75 -0.21
CA ARG A 26 -4.74 -16.77 0.80
C ARG A 26 -4.23 -17.14 2.19
N ARG A 27 -4.28 -18.42 2.56
CA ARG A 27 -3.72 -18.91 3.83
C ARG A 27 -2.22 -18.66 3.90
N PHE A 28 -1.46 -19.07 2.87
CA PHE A 28 -0.04 -18.80 2.77
C PHE A 28 0.28 -17.31 2.90
N ALA A 29 -0.47 -16.46 2.19
CA ALA A 29 -0.26 -15.02 2.23
C ALA A 29 -0.41 -14.43 3.63
N ARG A 30 -1.44 -14.87 4.38
CA ARG A 30 -1.66 -14.48 5.77
C ARG A 30 -0.59 -15.02 6.71
N GLU A 31 -0.26 -16.32 6.62
CA GLU A 31 0.76 -16.93 7.48
C GLU A 31 2.14 -16.27 7.26
N LEU A 32 2.48 -15.91 6.02
CA LEU A 32 3.69 -15.15 5.71
C LEU A 32 3.67 -13.76 6.37
N ALA A 33 2.56 -13.04 6.27
CA ALA A 33 2.43 -11.72 6.88
C ALA A 33 2.49 -11.80 8.42
N GLU A 34 1.80 -12.79 9.02
CA GLU A 34 1.81 -13.04 10.46
C GLU A 34 3.22 -13.40 10.96
N TYR A 35 3.94 -14.26 10.23
CA TYR A 35 5.31 -14.61 10.54
C TYR A 35 6.22 -13.37 10.63
N ILE A 36 6.17 -12.52 9.60
CA ILE A 36 6.97 -11.29 9.55
C ILE A 36 6.51 -10.31 10.65
N ASN A 37 5.20 -10.11 10.82
CA ASN A 37 4.63 -9.23 11.85
C ASN A 37 4.86 -9.73 13.28
N THR A 38 5.29 -10.97 13.48
CA THR A 38 5.58 -11.51 14.81
C THR A 38 7.08 -11.55 15.08
N ARG A 39 7.88 -12.04 14.12
CA ARG A 39 9.33 -12.25 14.29
C ARG A 39 10.18 -11.05 13.91
N TYR A 40 9.66 -10.15 13.08
CA TYR A 40 10.39 -9.04 12.46
C TYR A 40 9.74 -7.68 12.69
N GLN A 41 9.05 -7.48 13.82
CA GLN A 41 8.27 -6.28 14.14
C GLN A 41 9.05 -4.96 14.04
N GLU A 42 10.35 -4.99 14.36
CA GLU A 42 11.23 -3.81 14.27
C GLU A 42 11.75 -3.54 12.87
N VAL A 43 11.68 -4.55 11.98
CA VAL A 43 12.17 -4.51 10.61
C VAL A 43 11.05 -4.16 9.65
N ALA A 44 9.92 -4.85 9.74
CA ALA A 44 8.84 -4.75 8.78
C ALA A 44 7.44 -4.85 9.42
N GLY A 45 6.47 -4.22 8.76
CA GLY A 45 5.04 -4.48 8.97
C GLY A 45 4.37 -4.88 7.65
N VAL A 46 3.61 -5.97 7.63
CA VAL A 46 3.05 -6.55 6.41
C VAL A 46 1.54 -6.62 6.50
N PHE A 47 0.87 -6.05 5.50
CA PHE A 47 -0.58 -6.17 5.35
C PHE A 47 -0.91 -6.78 3.99
N VAL A 48 -1.88 -7.69 3.97
CA VAL A 48 -2.28 -8.44 2.78
C VAL A 48 -3.58 -7.87 2.23
N TYR A 49 -3.66 -7.69 0.93
CA TYR A 49 -4.87 -7.23 0.24
C TYR A 49 -5.13 -8.05 -1.01
N GLU A 50 -6.37 -7.99 -1.48
CA GLU A 50 -6.78 -8.43 -2.82
C GLU A 50 -7.54 -7.28 -3.51
N GLU A 51 -7.53 -7.29 -4.86
CA GLU A 51 -8.35 -6.36 -5.61
C GLU A 51 -9.85 -6.62 -5.37
N THR A 52 -10.52 -5.63 -4.81
CA THR A 52 -11.97 -5.57 -4.61
C THR A 52 -12.67 -5.70 -5.97
N PHE A 53 -12.20 -4.87 -6.91
CA PHE A 53 -12.59 -4.84 -8.31
C PHE A 53 -11.33 -4.80 -9.16
N GLY A 54 -11.32 -5.58 -10.24
CA GLY A 54 -10.16 -5.73 -11.12
C GLY A 54 -9.76 -7.19 -11.28
N THR A 55 -8.49 -7.49 -11.15
CA THR A 55 -7.87 -8.80 -11.34
C THR A 55 -8.19 -9.71 -10.15
N LYS A 56 -8.94 -10.79 -10.40
CA LYS A 56 -9.28 -11.76 -9.37
C LYS A 56 -8.08 -12.62 -8.99
N ASP A 57 -8.03 -12.97 -7.71
CA ASP A 57 -6.97 -13.77 -7.11
C ASP A 57 -5.56 -13.16 -7.31
N LEU A 58 -5.48 -11.83 -7.39
CA LEU A 58 -4.22 -11.08 -7.31
C LEU A 58 -3.97 -10.69 -5.86
N ILE A 59 -2.94 -11.28 -5.24
CA ILE A 59 -2.54 -10.98 -3.87
C ILE A 59 -1.56 -9.82 -3.86
N HIS A 60 -1.77 -8.86 -2.96
CA HIS A 60 -0.85 -7.77 -2.66
C HIS A 60 -0.34 -7.90 -1.23
N TRP A 61 0.98 -7.96 -1.04
CA TRP A 61 1.60 -7.70 0.26
C TRP A 61 2.15 -6.28 0.25
N LEU A 62 1.63 -5.43 1.13
CA LEU A 62 2.22 -4.14 1.42
C LEU A 62 3.20 -4.31 2.59
N ILE A 63 4.49 -4.33 2.27
CA ILE A 63 5.60 -4.55 3.20
C ILE A 63 6.20 -3.19 3.56
N HIS A 64 5.97 -2.75 4.79
CA HIS A 64 6.33 -1.43 5.30
C HIS A 64 7.67 -1.51 6.02
N LEU A 65 8.64 -0.70 5.61
CA LEU A 65 10.01 -0.74 6.11
C LEU A 65 10.45 0.66 6.56
N LYS A 66 11.40 0.74 7.50
CA LYS A 66 12.01 2.02 7.89
C LYS A 66 12.98 2.54 6.83
N SER A 67 13.70 1.66 6.13
CA SER A 67 14.72 2.02 5.14
C SER A 67 15.08 0.86 4.20
N MET A 68 15.88 1.14 3.17
CA MET A 68 16.42 0.14 2.26
C MET A 68 17.32 -0.90 2.96
N ASP A 69 18.02 -0.52 4.03
CA ASP A 69 18.83 -1.47 4.82
C ASP A 69 17.96 -2.53 5.51
N HIS A 70 16.74 -2.16 5.91
CA HIS A 70 15.76 -3.12 6.43
C HIS A 70 15.25 -4.05 5.33
N TYR A 71 15.18 -3.58 4.08
CA TYR A 71 14.90 -4.46 2.94
C TYR A 71 16.01 -5.51 2.73
N GLU A 72 17.28 -5.13 2.87
CA GLU A 72 18.38 -6.11 2.81
C GLU A 72 18.26 -7.18 3.90
N THR A 73 17.80 -6.79 5.09
CA THR A 73 17.55 -7.74 6.17
C THR A 73 16.50 -8.77 5.75
N MET A 74 15.41 -8.34 5.10
CA MET A 74 14.40 -9.25 4.57
C MET A 74 14.94 -10.19 3.48
N VAL A 75 15.74 -9.69 2.54
CA VAL A 75 16.36 -10.52 1.49
C VAL A 75 17.23 -11.63 2.12
N ARG A 76 17.95 -11.31 3.20
CA ARG A 76 18.83 -12.27 3.88
C ARG A 76 18.05 -13.34 4.66
N MET A 77 16.76 -13.14 4.98
CA MET A 77 15.93 -14.14 5.67
C MET A 77 15.92 -15.48 4.93
N GLY A 78 15.83 -15.46 3.60
CA GLY A 78 15.82 -16.68 2.78
C GLY A 78 17.07 -17.56 2.91
N SER A 79 18.17 -17.02 3.45
CA SER A 79 19.43 -17.77 3.68
C SER A 79 19.74 -18.03 5.15
N ARG A 80 19.21 -17.21 6.07
CA ARG A 80 19.61 -17.18 7.48
C ARG A 80 18.51 -17.61 8.45
N ASP A 81 17.26 -17.59 8.03
CA ASP A 81 16.11 -17.92 8.86
C ASP A 81 15.56 -19.29 8.46
N GLU A 82 15.71 -20.28 9.36
CA GLU A 82 15.25 -21.65 9.12
C GLU A 82 13.73 -21.77 9.16
N ASP A 83 13.07 -21.05 10.07
CA ASP A 83 11.60 -21.05 10.22
C ASP A 83 10.96 -20.43 8.98
N TYR A 84 11.53 -19.31 8.48
CA TYR A 84 11.09 -18.70 7.23
C TYR A 84 11.25 -19.67 6.05
N ARG A 85 12.40 -20.35 5.93
CA ARG A 85 12.60 -21.35 4.87
C ARG A 85 11.63 -22.53 5.01
N SER A 86 11.32 -22.95 6.24
CA SER A 86 10.35 -24.01 6.50
C SER A 86 8.95 -23.62 6.04
N LEU A 87 8.52 -22.37 6.26
CA LEU A 87 7.25 -21.84 5.76
C LEU A 87 7.14 -21.98 4.24
N PHE A 88 8.20 -21.61 3.50
CA PHE A 88 8.25 -21.79 2.04
C PHE A 88 8.44 -23.25 1.61
N GLY A 89 9.02 -24.10 2.45
CA GLY A 89 9.21 -25.53 2.19
C GLY A 89 8.00 -26.42 2.48
N ARG A 90 6.94 -25.88 3.10
CA ARG A 90 5.72 -26.61 3.45
C ARG A 90 4.94 -27.04 2.20
N GLU A 91 4.30 -28.20 2.30
CA GLU A 91 3.26 -28.65 1.36
C GLU A 91 1.99 -27.83 1.60
N TRP A 92 1.67 -26.94 0.67
CA TRP A 92 0.53 -26.01 0.78
C TRP A 92 -0.70 -26.52 0.06
N VAL A 93 -0.50 -27.24 -1.04
CA VAL A 93 -1.56 -27.84 -1.85
C VAL A 93 -1.85 -29.24 -1.32
N PRO A 94 -3.11 -29.55 -0.96
CA PRO A 94 -3.49 -30.89 -0.51
C PRO A 94 -3.22 -31.99 -1.54
N GLU A 95 -3.01 -33.22 -1.08
CA GLU A 95 -2.74 -34.38 -1.95
C GLU A 95 -3.89 -34.66 -2.93
N GLU A 96 -5.14 -34.47 -2.52
CA GLU A 96 -6.33 -34.61 -3.37
C GLU A 96 -6.39 -33.58 -4.51
N LYS A 97 -5.67 -32.46 -4.35
CA LYS A 97 -5.45 -31.46 -5.42
C LYS A 97 -4.10 -31.65 -6.13
N GLY A 98 -3.43 -32.76 -5.87
CA GLY A 98 -2.19 -33.21 -6.50
C GLY A 98 -0.91 -32.83 -5.77
N GLY A 99 -0.98 -32.29 -4.54
CA GLY A 99 0.19 -31.97 -3.71
C GLY A 99 1.00 -30.77 -4.22
N GLY A 100 1.90 -30.23 -3.42
CA GLY A 100 2.91 -29.25 -3.83
C GLY A 100 3.07 -28.06 -2.89
N GLY A 101 4.24 -27.44 -2.96
CA GLY A 101 4.56 -26.21 -2.25
C GLY A 101 3.97 -24.95 -2.88
N TRP A 102 4.35 -23.80 -2.32
CA TRP A 102 3.80 -22.48 -2.68
C TRP A 102 3.93 -22.13 -4.17
N ALA A 103 5.02 -22.57 -4.82
CA ALA A 103 5.28 -22.27 -6.24
C ALA A 103 4.19 -22.84 -7.16
N ARG A 104 3.54 -23.94 -6.77
CA ARG A 104 2.41 -24.51 -7.52
C ARG A 104 1.18 -23.62 -7.47
N MET A 105 1.02 -22.84 -6.41
CA MET A 105 -0.16 -21.99 -6.20
C MET A 105 -0.15 -20.73 -7.05
N VAL A 106 1.02 -20.31 -7.55
CA VAL A 106 1.20 -19.05 -8.27
C VAL A 106 1.32 -19.27 -9.78
N LEU A 107 1.03 -18.22 -10.55
CA LEU A 107 1.36 -18.17 -11.97
C LEU A 107 2.78 -17.66 -12.17
N ASP A 108 3.57 -18.40 -12.94
CA ASP A 108 4.97 -18.06 -13.23
C ASP A 108 5.08 -16.68 -13.91
N GLY A 109 6.08 -15.90 -13.50
CA GLY A 109 6.35 -14.57 -14.06
C GLY A 109 5.40 -13.45 -13.62
N THR A 110 4.45 -13.75 -12.72
CA THR A 110 3.48 -12.76 -12.21
C THR A 110 3.89 -12.13 -10.89
N LEU A 111 4.91 -12.67 -10.20
CA LEU A 111 5.48 -12.04 -9.02
C LEU A 111 6.15 -10.71 -9.41
N ARG A 112 5.66 -9.60 -8.87
CA ARG A 112 6.20 -8.26 -9.12
C ARG A 112 6.40 -7.51 -7.81
N GLU A 113 7.38 -6.63 -7.79
CA GLU A 113 7.62 -5.73 -6.67
C GLU A 113 7.77 -4.30 -7.16
N THR A 114 7.10 -3.39 -6.46
CA THR A 114 7.20 -1.95 -6.65
C THR A 114 7.63 -1.32 -5.33
N VAL A 115 8.62 -0.43 -5.39
CA VAL A 115 9.12 0.27 -4.21
C VAL A 115 8.58 1.68 -4.18
N LEU A 116 7.82 2.01 -3.14
CA LEU A 116 7.17 3.29 -2.93
C LEU A 116 7.88 4.07 -1.83
N LEU A 117 8.28 5.30 -2.14
CA LEU A 117 8.93 6.23 -1.21
C LEU A 117 7.97 7.34 -0.82
N PRO A 118 7.81 7.67 0.49
CA PRO A 118 6.97 8.79 0.92
C PRO A 118 7.38 10.09 0.25
N GLN A 119 6.44 10.77 -0.38
CA GLN A 119 6.69 12.06 -1.01
C GLN A 119 6.88 13.16 0.06
N PHE A 120 7.82 14.06 -0.16
CA PHE A 120 8.03 15.25 0.66
C PHE A 120 8.38 16.47 -0.19
N TRP A 121 8.19 17.67 0.35
CA TRP A 121 8.52 18.92 -0.34
C TRP A 121 10.03 19.01 -0.63
N GLY A 122 10.39 19.29 -1.89
CA GLY A 122 11.77 19.27 -2.38
C GLY A 122 12.20 17.94 -3.00
N MET A 123 11.48 16.84 -2.77
CA MET A 123 11.72 15.57 -3.46
C MET A 123 11.53 15.75 -4.97
N TYR A 124 12.52 15.27 -5.74
CA TYR A 124 12.56 15.31 -7.21
C TYR A 124 12.23 16.67 -7.85
N GLY A 125 12.57 17.78 -7.18
CA GLY A 125 12.36 19.13 -7.71
C GLY A 125 10.90 19.58 -7.70
N THR A 126 10.10 19.10 -6.73
CA THR A 126 8.79 19.71 -6.42
C THR A 126 9.01 21.19 -6.10
N HIS A 127 8.60 22.10 -6.99
CA HIS A 127 8.81 23.53 -6.78
C HIS A 127 8.08 23.96 -5.52
N VAL A 128 8.79 24.71 -4.71
CA VAL A 128 8.27 25.36 -3.51
C VAL A 128 8.88 26.74 -3.44
N ASP A 129 8.33 27.59 -2.59
CA ASP A 129 8.80 28.95 -2.28
C ASP A 129 10.22 29.02 -1.66
N GLY A 130 10.98 27.93 -1.69
CA GLY A 130 12.29 27.77 -1.05
C GLY A 130 12.22 27.60 0.47
N GLU A 131 11.21 28.14 1.14
CA GLU A 131 11.04 28.03 2.59
C GLU A 131 10.46 26.66 2.99
N THR A 132 9.52 26.13 2.21
CA THR A 132 8.91 24.82 2.51
C THR A 132 9.93 23.67 2.38
N GLU A 133 10.84 23.73 1.41
CA GLU A 133 11.94 22.76 1.27
C GLU A 133 12.87 22.82 2.49
N ARG A 134 13.22 24.04 2.94
CA ARG A 134 14.06 24.27 4.12
C ARG A 134 13.48 23.74 5.42
N GLN A 135 12.15 23.61 5.50
CA GLN A 135 11.46 23.04 6.65
C GLN A 135 11.44 21.51 6.62
N SER A 136 11.66 20.88 5.45
CA SER A 136 11.73 19.42 5.36
C SER A 136 12.84 18.85 6.24
N GLU A 137 12.61 17.67 6.82
CA GLU A 137 13.63 17.02 7.66
C GLU A 137 14.87 16.64 6.85
N VAL A 138 14.68 16.26 5.58
CA VAL A 138 15.78 15.89 4.67
C VAL A 138 16.70 17.07 4.43
N TYR A 139 16.16 18.27 4.21
CA TYR A 139 16.98 19.46 4.02
C TYR A 139 17.73 19.85 5.30
N ARG A 140 17.08 19.74 6.47
CA ARG A 140 17.66 20.14 7.76
C ARG A 140 18.72 19.17 8.29
N ARG A 141 18.61 17.88 7.98
CA ARG A 141 19.59 16.87 8.40
C ARG A 141 20.75 16.80 7.41
N GLN A 142 21.87 17.43 7.76
CA GLN A 142 23.14 17.20 7.08
C GLN A 142 23.81 15.94 7.65
N GLY A 143 23.85 14.85 6.89
CA GLY A 143 24.46 13.58 7.31
C GLY A 143 24.55 12.57 6.17
N ALA A 144 25.33 11.50 6.37
CA ALA A 144 25.53 10.45 5.36
C ALA A 144 24.32 9.50 5.22
N GLU A 145 23.45 9.44 6.22
CA GLU A 145 22.26 8.59 6.25
C GLU A 145 21.02 9.43 5.88
N VAL A 146 20.50 9.22 4.67
CA VAL A 146 19.26 9.88 4.22
C VAL A 146 18.07 9.07 4.71
N THR A 147 17.51 9.46 5.86
CA THR A 147 16.21 8.94 6.30
C THR A 147 15.10 9.75 5.64
N LEU A 148 14.26 9.09 4.85
CA LEU A 148 13.08 9.73 4.28
C LEU A 148 12.03 10.00 5.38
N PRO A 149 11.40 11.19 5.40
CA PRO A 149 10.36 11.47 6.37
C PRO A 149 9.16 10.56 6.09
N PRO A 150 8.53 9.98 7.14
CA PRO A 150 7.33 9.17 6.96
C PRO A 150 6.18 9.97 6.35
N ALA A 151 5.26 9.27 5.68
CA ALA A 151 4.09 9.90 5.06
C ALA A 151 3.14 10.57 6.08
N ARG A 152 3.25 10.25 7.37
CA ARG A 152 2.54 10.92 8.48
C ARG A 152 2.82 12.44 8.52
N HIS A 153 3.98 12.89 8.04
CA HIS A 153 4.32 14.31 7.96
C HIS A 153 3.59 15.03 6.82
N GLN A 154 2.80 14.31 6.02
CA GLN A 154 2.04 14.88 4.91
C GLN A 154 0.66 15.40 5.32
N THR A 155 0.24 15.16 6.57
CA THR A 155 -1.08 15.52 7.06
C THR A 155 -1.00 16.01 8.50
N THR A 156 -1.96 16.86 8.86
CA THR A 156 -2.18 17.37 10.21
C THR A 156 -3.30 16.61 10.93
N GLN A 157 -3.91 15.60 10.30
CA GLN A 157 -4.93 14.76 10.94
C GLN A 157 -4.40 14.20 12.27
N PRO A 158 -5.20 14.27 13.36
CA PRO A 158 -4.88 13.59 14.62
C PRO A 158 -4.72 12.09 14.41
N ASP A 159 -3.83 11.45 15.20
CA ASP A 159 -3.54 10.02 15.05
C ASP A 159 -4.78 9.13 15.22
N GLU A 160 -5.74 9.54 16.06
CA GLU A 160 -7.01 8.84 16.27
C GLU A 160 -7.97 8.88 15.07
N LEU A 161 -7.78 9.86 14.17
CA LEU A 161 -8.56 10.03 12.94
C LEU A 161 -7.80 9.59 11.69
N LEU A 162 -6.53 9.23 11.85
CA LEU A 162 -5.64 8.86 10.75
C LEU A 162 -5.90 7.41 10.31
N LEU A 163 -6.24 7.25 9.04
CA LEU A 163 -6.31 5.94 8.41
C LEU A 163 -4.99 5.60 7.70
N HIS A 164 -4.61 4.34 7.79
CA HIS A 164 -3.39 3.76 7.23
C HIS A 164 -3.63 2.29 6.86
N SER A 165 -2.65 1.63 6.26
CA SER A 165 -2.79 0.23 5.80
C SER A 165 -3.32 -0.71 6.89
N GLY A 166 -2.80 -0.61 8.12
CA GLY A 166 -3.28 -1.45 9.23
C GLY A 166 -4.68 -1.19 9.80
N ASN A 167 -5.41 -0.12 9.43
CA ASN A 167 -6.73 0.17 10.01
C ASN A 167 -7.79 0.61 8.99
N ALA A 168 -7.44 0.75 7.70
CA ALA A 168 -8.38 1.10 6.65
C ALA A 168 -9.33 -0.06 6.35
N GLY A 169 -10.60 0.25 6.06
CA GLY A 169 -11.58 -0.73 5.60
C GLY A 169 -11.42 -1.06 4.11
N ILE A 170 -11.05 -0.07 3.29
CA ILE A 170 -10.69 -0.21 1.88
C ILE A 170 -9.51 0.73 1.60
N LEU A 171 -8.58 0.31 0.76
CA LEU A 171 -7.50 1.15 0.25
C LEU A 171 -7.70 1.36 -1.26
N ILE A 172 -7.81 2.61 -1.72
CA ILE A 172 -7.66 2.90 -3.15
C ILE A 172 -6.19 3.20 -3.39
N HIS A 173 -5.57 2.42 -4.26
CA HIS A 173 -4.26 2.71 -4.83
C HIS A 173 -4.46 3.41 -6.17
N ARG A 174 -4.30 4.73 -6.16
CA ARG A 174 -4.33 5.54 -7.37
C ARG A 174 -2.92 5.74 -7.87
N THR A 175 -2.70 5.53 -9.16
CA THR A 175 -1.42 5.76 -9.82
C THR A 175 -1.60 6.71 -11.00
N ALA A 176 -0.57 7.51 -11.29
CA ALA A 176 -0.51 8.33 -12.49
C ALA A 176 0.94 8.58 -12.90
N GLU A 177 1.18 8.70 -14.20
CA GLU A 177 2.48 9.11 -14.74
C GLU A 177 2.46 10.59 -15.07
N ILE A 178 3.40 11.33 -14.54
CA ILE A 178 3.52 12.77 -14.77
C ILE A 178 4.25 13.01 -16.10
N LEU A 179 3.78 13.99 -16.88
CA LEU A 179 4.54 14.48 -18.01
C LEU A 179 5.74 15.28 -17.50
N TYR A 180 6.93 14.90 -17.96
CA TYR A 180 8.20 15.46 -17.48
C TYR A 180 8.24 17.00 -17.47
N ASP A 181 7.67 17.64 -18.48
CA ASP A 181 7.63 19.11 -18.59
C ASP A 181 6.83 19.77 -17.46
N PHE A 182 5.93 19.04 -16.80
CA PHE A 182 5.06 19.51 -15.72
C PHE A 182 5.37 18.83 -14.37
N ARG A 183 6.56 18.23 -14.24
CA ARG A 183 6.95 17.41 -13.07
C ARG A 183 6.77 18.08 -11.72
N SER A 184 6.93 19.40 -11.68
CA SER A 184 6.86 20.18 -10.46
C SER A 184 5.40 20.50 -10.10
N GLU A 185 4.67 21.03 -11.08
CA GLU A 185 3.29 21.47 -10.93
C GLU A 185 2.36 20.29 -10.68
N ALA A 186 2.63 19.14 -11.29
CA ALA A 186 1.91 17.90 -11.05
C ALA A 186 2.10 17.39 -9.61
N ARG A 187 3.33 17.44 -9.07
CA ARG A 187 3.61 17.06 -7.67
C ARG A 187 2.94 18.01 -6.68
N GLN A 188 2.97 19.32 -6.95
CA GLN A 188 2.22 20.31 -6.17
C GLN A 188 0.73 20.00 -6.18
N PHE A 189 0.13 19.80 -7.35
CA PHE A 189 -1.29 19.43 -7.46
C PHE A 189 -1.61 18.15 -6.69
N ALA A 190 -0.77 17.11 -6.86
CA ALA A 190 -0.96 15.83 -6.20
C ALA A 190 -1.00 15.99 -4.67
N ARG A 191 -0.11 16.83 -4.14
CA ARG A 191 -0.01 17.15 -2.73
C ARG A 191 -1.19 17.96 -2.22
N GLU A 192 -1.53 19.05 -2.91
CA GLU A 192 -2.69 19.90 -2.58
C GLU A 192 -3.99 19.08 -2.59
N ALA A 193 -4.17 18.18 -3.56
CA ALA A 193 -5.36 17.33 -3.64
C ALA A 193 -5.46 16.35 -2.46
N ALA A 194 -4.34 15.77 -2.01
CA ALA A 194 -4.32 14.89 -0.85
C ALA A 194 -4.59 15.65 0.46
N GLU A 195 -3.94 16.80 0.65
CA GLU A 195 -4.15 17.67 1.80
C GLU A 195 -5.61 18.11 1.90
N ALA A 196 -6.19 18.54 0.78
CA ALA A 196 -7.60 18.91 0.71
C ALA A 196 -8.56 17.77 1.10
N ILE A 197 -8.28 16.53 0.68
CA ILE A 197 -9.07 15.37 1.11
C ILE A 197 -8.89 15.12 2.62
N ASN A 198 -7.64 15.16 3.10
CA ASN A 198 -7.31 14.92 4.50
C ASN A 198 -7.98 15.93 5.43
N ASP A 199 -7.98 17.21 5.07
CA ASP A 199 -8.58 18.28 5.87
C ASP A 199 -10.11 18.17 5.94
N ASN A 200 -10.74 17.62 4.89
CA ASN A 200 -12.20 17.58 4.79
C ASN A 200 -12.82 16.26 5.26
N LEU A 201 -12.06 15.16 5.31
CA LEU A 201 -12.57 13.82 5.58
C LEU A 201 -11.82 13.08 6.70
N ALA A 202 -11.31 13.80 7.70
CA ALA A 202 -10.67 13.20 8.87
C ALA A 202 -11.55 12.13 9.53
N GLY A 203 -10.97 10.96 9.81
CA GLY A 203 -11.68 9.79 10.35
C GLY A 203 -12.51 9.00 9.34
N GLU A 204 -12.69 9.51 8.12
CA GLU A 204 -13.33 8.81 7.01
C GLU A 204 -12.34 8.40 5.92
N ALA A 205 -11.43 9.30 5.56
CA ALA A 205 -10.39 9.07 4.56
C ALA A 205 -9.06 9.74 4.92
N THR A 206 -7.96 9.07 4.57
CA THR A 206 -6.59 9.60 4.64
C THR A 206 -5.84 9.27 3.37
N VAL A 207 -5.30 10.28 2.70
CA VAL A 207 -4.51 10.20 1.48
C VAL A 207 -3.05 10.43 1.80
N LEU A 208 -2.22 9.45 1.45
CA LEU A 208 -0.77 9.49 1.59
C LEU A 208 -0.11 9.33 0.22
N LEU A 209 0.85 10.19 -0.10
CA LEU A 209 1.54 10.23 -1.38
C LEU A 209 2.88 9.51 -1.35
N TYR A 210 3.16 8.80 -2.43
CA TYR A 210 4.43 8.11 -2.66
C TYR A 210 4.87 8.26 -4.12
N GLU A 211 6.15 8.07 -4.38
CA GLU A 211 6.71 7.95 -5.73
C GLU A 211 7.51 6.63 -5.85
N GLU A 212 7.56 6.05 -7.06
CA GLU A 212 8.36 4.84 -7.29
C GLU A 212 9.86 5.13 -7.20
N ALA A 213 10.60 4.33 -6.42
CA ALA A 213 12.06 4.43 -6.35
C ALA A 213 12.75 3.89 -7.61
N PHE A 214 12.20 2.81 -8.16
CA PHE A 214 12.75 2.07 -9.29
C PHE A 214 11.63 1.72 -10.25
N GLY A 215 11.83 2.00 -11.54
CA GLY A 215 10.78 1.84 -12.54
C GLY A 215 10.64 3.11 -13.40
N PRO A 216 9.46 3.34 -13.99
CA PRO A 216 9.15 4.56 -14.71
C PRO A 216 9.33 5.78 -13.82
N MET A 217 10.18 6.72 -14.25
CA MET A 217 10.35 7.98 -13.54
C MET A 217 9.05 8.78 -13.53
N ASP A 218 8.90 9.63 -12.52
CA ASP A 218 7.77 10.54 -12.37
C ASP A 218 6.39 9.84 -12.28
N ARG A 219 6.36 8.60 -11.78
CA ARG A 219 5.12 7.93 -11.39
C ARG A 219 4.79 8.19 -9.92
N ILE A 220 3.60 8.71 -9.69
CA ILE A 220 3.09 9.09 -8.38
C ILE A 220 1.95 8.18 -7.97
N HIS A 221 1.90 7.88 -6.68
CA HIS A 221 0.93 7.00 -6.06
C HIS A 221 0.21 7.74 -4.93
N TRP A 222 -1.12 7.73 -4.95
CA TRP A 222 -1.93 8.09 -3.80
C TRP A 222 -2.46 6.80 -3.18
N LEU A 223 -2.09 6.56 -1.94
CA LEU A 223 -2.72 5.57 -1.09
C LEU A 223 -3.86 6.25 -0.33
N ILE A 224 -5.09 6.08 -0.83
CA ILE A 224 -6.31 6.66 -0.28
C ILE A 224 -6.96 5.62 0.64
N HIS A 225 -6.66 5.71 1.92
CA HIS A 225 -7.18 4.85 2.96
C HIS A 225 -8.59 5.31 3.31
N MET A 226 -9.58 4.43 3.18
CA MET A 226 -10.98 4.73 3.47
C MET A 226 -11.49 3.85 4.59
N LYS A 227 -12.37 4.40 5.43
CA LYS A 227 -13.03 3.65 6.50
C LYS A 227 -13.94 2.54 5.94
N SER A 228 -14.55 2.79 4.77
CA SER A 228 -15.50 1.87 4.15
C SER A 228 -15.61 2.13 2.64
N LEU A 229 -16.22 1.19 1.89
CA LEU A 229 -16.49 1.41 0.47
C LEU A 229 -17.47 2.58 0.24
N SER A 230 -18.42 2.83 1.16
CA SER A 230 -19.34 3.97 1.08
C SER A 230 -18.64 5.33 1.14
N THR A 231 -17.46 5.41 1.77
CA THR A 231 -16.64 6.63 1.80
C THR A 231 -16.24 7.10 0.40
N TYR A 232 -16.18 6.20 -0.59
CA TYR A 232 -15.88 6.57 -1.97
C TYR A 232 -16.88 7.59 -2.55
N GLN A 233 -18.17 7.44 -2.23
CA GLN A 233 -19.19 8.40 -2.66
C GLN A 233 -18.96 9.78 -2.04
N ARG A 234 -18.43 9.83 -0.81
CA ARG A 234 -18.08 11.07 -0.13
C ARG A 234 -16.89 11.77 -0.81
N LEU A 235 -15.88 11.02 -1.24
CA LEU A 235 -14.78 11.56 -2.05
C LEU A 235 -15.28 12.19 -3.35
N LEU A 236 -16.20 11.52 -4.07
CA LEU A 236 -16.79 12.07 -5.29
C LEU A 236 -17.58 13.36 -5.01
N GLN A 237 -18.40 13.37 -3.95
CA GLN A 237 -19.17 14.55 -3.56
C GLN A 237 -18.26 15.74 -3.21
N LEU A 238 -17.13 15.49 -2.52
CA LEU A 238 -16.21 16.53 -2.10
C LEU A 238 -15.71 17.38 -3.30
N HIS A 239 -15.35 16.73 -4.41
CA HIS A 239 -14.88 17.39 -5.63
C HIS A 239 -15.95 18.27 -6.29
N VAL A 240 -17.23 17.98 -6.04
CA VAL A 240 -18.36 18.68 -6.66
C VAL A 240 -18.88 19.80 -5.76
N GLN A 241 -19.00 19.53 -4.46
CA GLN A 241 -19.72 20.37 -3.52
C GLN A 241 -18.83 21.37 -2.78
N ASN A 242 -17.54 21.07 -2.63
CA ASN A 242 -16.61 21.96 -1.92
C ASN A 242 -15.86 22.84 -2.93
N GLU A 243 -16.10 24.14 -2.87
CA GLU A 243 -15.52 25.13 -3.77
C GLU A 243 -13.99 25.20 -3.65
N SER A 244 -13.43 25.19 -2.43
CA SER A 244 -11.98 25.25 -2.26
C SER A 244 -11.28 24.00 -2.77
N VAL A 245 -11.90 22.82 -2.64
CA VAL A 245 -11.39 21.59 -3.26
C VAL A 245 -11.51 21.66 -4.76
N ARG A 246 -12.66 22.09 -5.28
CA ARG A 246 -12.91 22.27 -6.71
C ARG A 246 -11.86 23.19 -7.35
N ASP A 247 -11.53 24.29 -6.70
CA ASP A 247 -10.53 25.25 -7.18
C ASP A 247 -9.16 24.59 -7.40
N ILE A 248 -8.74 23.64 -6.57
CA ILE A 248 -7.45 22.92 -6.74
C ILE A 248 -7.40 22.20 -8.10
N PHE A 249 -8.54 21.65 -8.56
CA PHE A 249 -8.67 20.91 -9.82
C PHE A 249 -8.88 21.81 -11.04
N PHE A 250 -9.44 23.02 -10.87
CA PHE A 250 -9.69 23.92 -12.01
C PHE A 250 -8.67 25.06 -12.12
N ARG A 251 -7.83 25.26 -11.11
CA ARG A 251 -6.74 26.23 -11.13
C ARG A 251 -5.80 25.98 -12.31
N GLU A 252 -5.53 27.03 -13.07
CA GLU A 252 -4.48 27.04 -14.07
C GLU A 252 -3.10 26.96 -13.41
N ARG A 253 -2.23 26.11 -13.92
CA ARG A 253 -0.86 25.86 -13.46
C ARG A 253 0.10 26.01 -14.63
N ALA A 254 1.39 26.22 -14.31
CA ALA A 254 2.45 26.45 -15.29
C ALA A 254 2.11 27.56 -16.32
N PRO A 255 1.79 28.80 -15.89
CA PRO A 255 1.46 29.89 -16.81
C PRO A 255 2.58 30.17 -17.82
N GLU A 256 3.85 30.00 -17.42
CA GLU A 256 5.02 30.12 -18.28
C GLU A 256 5.14 29.01 -19.35
N LYS A 257 4.38 27.93 -19.21
CA LYS A 257 4.29 26.80 -20.16
C LYS A 257 2.96 26.81 -20.93
N GLY A 258 2.28 27.96 -20.97
CA GLY A 258 1.04 28.15 -21.72
C GLY A 258 -0.25 27.91 -20.93
N GLY A 259 -0.16 27.68 -19.61
CA GLY A 259 -1.32 27.55 -18.74
C GLY A 259 -2.07 26.23 -18.94
N VAL A 260 -1.98 25.32 -17.98
CA VAL A 260 -2.63 24.00 -18.04
C VAL A 260 -3.36 23.66 -16.74
N THR A 261 -4.43 22.88 -16.84
CA THR A 261 -5.04 22.25 -15.66
C THR A 261 -4.38 20.91 -15.37
N TRP A 262 -4.69 20.31 -14.21
CA TRP A 262 -4.07 19.05 -13.78
C TRP A 262 -4.12 17.95 -14.83
N ALA A 263 -5.24 17.81 -15.56
CA ALA A 263 -5.43 16.72 -16.52
C ALA A 263 -4.39 16.71 -17.65
N ARG A 264 -3.77 17.86 -17.94
CA ARG A 264 -2.72 18.00 -18.95
C ARG A 264 -1.30 17.83 -18.40
N MET A 265 -1.13 17.74 -17.07
CA MET A 265 0.16 17.54 -16.43
C MET A 265 0.54 16.06 -16.32
N PHE A 266 -0.38 15.15 -16.63
CA PHE A 266 -0.16 13.70 -16.55
C PHE A 266 -0.36 13.04 -17.91
N THR A 267 0.32 11.93 -18.13
CA THR A 267 0.18 11.11 -19.34
C THR A 267 -1.26 10.65 -19.47
N GLN A 268 -1.88 10.90 -20.62
CA GLN A 268 -3.25 10.51 -20.87
C GLN A 268 -3.42 8.99 -20.72
N GLY A 269 -4.43 8.57 -19.96
CA GLY A 269 -4.71 7.16 -19.68
C GLY A 269 -3.84 6.52 -18.60
N SER A 270 -2.88 7.25 -18.02
CA SER A 270 -2.05 6.72 -16.92
C SER A 270 -2.74 6.75 -15.55
N TYR A 271 -3.82 7.52 -15.39
CA TYR A 271 -4.61 7.53 -14.16
C TYR A 271 -5.36 6.21 -14.00
N LEU A 272 -4.99 5.45 -12.98
CA LEU A 272 -5.60 4.17 -12.63
C LEU A 272 -5.93 4.13 -11.14
N ASP A 273 -7.16 3.72 -10.83
CA ASP A 273 -7.60 3.45 -9.46
C ASP A 273 -7.81 1.95 -9.28
N THR A 274 -7.06 1.35 -8.36
CA THR A 274 -7.28 -0.04 -7.90
C THR A 274 -7.80 -0.03 -6.49
N ALA A 275 -8.97 -0.64 -6.25
CA ALA A 275 -9.54 -0.76 -4.91
C ALA A 275 -9.09 -2.08 -4.26
N LEU A 276 -8.47 -2.00 -3.10
CA LEU A 276 -7.88 -3.10 -2.36
C LEU A 276 -8.66 -3.36 -1.07
N THR A 277 -9.11 -4.60 -0.88
CA THR A 277 -9.76 -5.07 0.36
C THR A 277 -8.73 -5.72 1.26
N PRO A 278 -8.60 -5.31 2.53
CA PRO A 278 -7.67 -5.93 3.47
C PRO A 278 -8.10 -7.37 3.76
N HIS A 279 -7.14 -8.29 3.74
CA HIS A 279 -7.40 -9.69 4.01
C HIS A 279 -7.56 -9.93 5.51
N HIS A 280 -8.60 -10.66 5.90
CA HIS A 280 -8.79 -11.21 7.25
C HIS A 280 -9.28 -12.67 7.19
N TRP A 281 -9.29 -13.37 8.32
CA TRP A 281 -9.88 -14.72 8.41
C TRP A 281 -11.40 -14.68 8.13
N GLY A 282 -11.93 -15.69 7.43
CA GLY A 282 -13.33 -15.75 7.01
C GLY A 282 -13.67 -14.95 5.74
N LEU A 283 -12.74 -14.15 5.21
CA LEU A 283 -12.91 -13.49 3.90
C LEU A 283 -12.93 -14.56 2.78
N TYR A 284 -13.87 -14.43 1.84
CA TYR A 284 -14.07 -15.34 0.69
C TYR A 284 -14.19 -16.83 1.05
N ALA A 285 -14.83 -17.16 2.18
CA ALA A 285 -15.01 -18.53 2.65
C ALA A 285 -13.69 -19.31 2.80
N THR A 286 -12.59 -18.59 3.08
CA THR A 286 -11.38 -19.25 3.61
C THR A 286 -11.77 -19.83 4.97
N GLY A 287 -11.84 -21.16 5.06
CA GLY A 287 -12.41 -21.85 6.22
C GLY A 287 -11.85 -21.33 7.54
N ASP A 288 -12.74 -21.03 8.48
CA ASP A 288 -12.36 -20.74 9.86
C ASP A 288 -11.77 -22.00 10.47
N GLN A 289 -10.47 -22.01 10.78
CA GLN A 289 -9.85 -23.11 11.53
C GLN A 289 -10.26 -23.15 13.01
N ALA A 290 -11.37 -22.53 13.38
CA ALA A 290 -11.88 -22.55 14.74
C ALA A 290 -12.60 -23.86 15.10
N ASP A 291 -12.93 -24.73 14.14
CA ASP A 291 -13.86 -25.85 14.37
C ASP A 291 -13.26 -27.27 14.39
N GLU A 292 -11.93 -27.44 14.30
CA GLU A 292 -11.31 -28.79 14.32
C GLU A 292 -10.76 -29.24 15.69
N THR A 293 -11.06 -28.53 16.79
CA THR A 293 -10.55 -28.90 18.13
C THR A 293 -11.60 -29.33 19.17
N VAL A 294 -12.77 -29.84 18.77
CA VAL A 294 -13.64 -30.59 19.69
C VAL A 294 -14.36 -31.75 19.02
N VAL A 295 -13.67 -32.89 18.85
CA VAL A 295 -14.27 -34.20 19.10
C VAL A 295 -13.22 -35.07 19.79
N THR A 296 -13.08 -34.88 21.10
CA THR A 296 -12.44 -35.87 21.97
C THR A 296 -13.51 -36.57 22.81
N GLY A 297 -13.53 -37.89 22.73
CA GLY A 297 -13.79 -38.79 23.87
C GLY A 297 -15.21 -38.86 24.42
N GLY A 298 -15.89 -39.98 24.18
CA GLY A 298 -17.06 -40.34 24.97
C GLY A 298 -17.85 -41.55 24.49
N GLU A 299 -17.23 -42.70 24.23
CA GLU A 299 -17.96 -43.98 24.20
C GLU A 299 -17.33 -44.98 25.18
N GLY A 300 -17.89 -44.96 26.38
CA GLY A 300 -17.94 -46.00 27.42
C GLY A 300 -19.06 -45.54 28.37
N GLU A 301 -20.07 -46.31 28.77
CA GLU A 301 -20.22 -47.74 28.92
C GLU A 301 -21.70 -48.12 28.70
N ALA A 302 -21.95 -49.33 28.23
CA ALA A 302 -23.20 -50.04 28.53
C ALA A 302 -22.89 -51.54 28.69
N SER A 303 -22.67 -51.97 29.93
CA SER A 303 -22.99 -53.29 30.50
C SER A 303 -22.56 -53.34 31.98
#